data_AF-A0AAC9Z8T9-F1
#
_entry.id   AF-A0AAC9Z8T9-F1
#
_cell.length_a   1.000
_cell.length_b   1.000
_cell.length_c   1.000
_cell.angle_alpha   90.00
_cell.angle_beta   90.00
_cell.angle_gamma   90.00
#
_symmetry.space_group_name_H-M   'P 1'
#
loop_
_entity.id
_entity.type
_entity.pdbx_description
1 polymer ?
#
loop_
_entity_poly.entity_id
_entity_poly.type
_entity_poly.pdbx_seq_one_letter_code
_entity_poly.pdbx_strand_id
1 'polypeptide(L)'
;MRDLLFSPEFWLAMIAAILLKLRASPQITIFGAITTTASAISCALVFTEPLMDWLELDGEIYTYAVCALIALTGEHIARQVLSLGIEDAVRLLRGNKK
;
A
#
# COMPACT_ATOMS: atom_id res chain seq x y z
N MET A 1 4.25 -16.42 -2.74
CA MET A 1 5.04 -15.17 -2.61
C MET A 1 6.49 -15.21 -3.12
N ARG A 2 7.29 -16.26 -2.88
CA ARG A 2 8.72 -16.26 -3.26
C ARG A 2 8.94 -16.15 -4.78
N ASP A 3 8.08 -16.78 -5.58
CA ASP A 3 8.11 -16.69 -7.06
C ASP A 3 7.70 -15.31 -7.60
N LEU A 4 6.79 -14.59 -6.91
CA LEU A 4 6.39 -13.23 -7.29
C LEU A 4 7.55 -12.24 -7.20
N LEU A 5 8.40 -12.37 -6.18
CA LEU A 5 9.56 -11.49 -5.98
C LEU A 5 10.62 -11.63 -7.07
N PHE A 6 10.66 -12.77 -7.76
CA PHE A 6 11.57 -13.03 -8.86
C PHE A 6 10.93 -12.79 -10.24
N SER A 7 9.62 -12.54 -10.30
CA SER A 7 8.95 -12.24 -11.57
C SER A 7 9.28 -10.81 -12.03
N PRO A 8 9.77 -10.64 -13.27
CA PRO A 8 10.03 -9.31 -13.83
C PRO A 8 8.74 -8.51 -14.05
N GLU A 9 7.62 -9.18 -14.32
CA GLU A 9 6.32 -8.55 -14.58
C GLU A 9 5.77 -7.90 -13.30
N PHE A 10 5.95 -8.57 -12.16
CA PHE A 10 5.64 -8.03 -10.84
C PHE A 10 6.38 -6.72 -10.60
N TRP A 11 7.70 -6.70 -10.80
CA TRP A 11 8.50 -5.50 -10.58
C TRP A 11 8.13 -4.38 -11.55
N LEU A 12 7.80 -4.71 -12.80
CA LEU A 12 7.36 -3.73 -13.79
C LEU A 12 6.04 -3.08 -13.38
N ALA A 13 5.05 -3.88 -12.96
CA ALA A 13 3.78 -3.38 -12.44
C ALA A 13 3.96 -2.55 -11.16
N MET A 14 4.80 -3.01 -10.24
CA MET A 14 5.13 -2.31 -9.00
C MET A 14 5.80 -0.95 -9.25
N ILE A 15 6.80 -0.91 -10.12
CA ILE A 15 7.49 0.34 -10.47
C ILE A 15 6.51 1.30 -11.14
N ALA A 16 5.68 0.83 -12.06
CA ALA A 16 4.66 1.66 -12.71
C ALA A 16 3.67 2.24 -11.70
N ALA A 17 3.18 1.43 -10.75
CA ALA A 17 2.32 1.86 -9.67
C ALA A 17 2.98 2.93 -8.78
N ILE A 18 4.22 2.70 -8.34
CA ILE A 18 4.97 3.64 -7.50
C ILE A 18 5.20 4.96 -8.25
N LEU A 19 5.61 4.92 -9.52
CA LEU A 19 5.82 6.12 -10.33
C LEU A 19 4.54 6.94 -10.52
N LEU A 20 3.41 6.27 -10.79
CA LEU A 20 2.11 6.93 -10.87
C LEU A 20 1.75 7.61 -9.54
N LYS A 21 2.01 6.93 -8.41
CA LYS A 21 1.75 7.46 -7.08
C LYS A 21 2.60 8.69 -6.77
N LEU A 22 3.90 8.63 -7.08
CA LEU A 22 4.82 9.75 -6.88
C LEU A 22 4.44 10.95 -7.77
N ARG A 23 3.99 10.70 -9.00
CA ARG A 23 3.53 11.75 -9.91
C ARG A 23 2.20 12.38 -9.45
N ALA A 24 1.30 11.60 -8.87
CA ALA A 24 0.01 12.07 -8.40
C ALA A 24 0.10 12.90 -7.10
N SER A 25 1.20 12.80 -6.35
CA SER A 25 1.36 13.51 -5.08
C SER A 25 2.12 14.85 -5.27
N PRO A 26 1.48 16.01 -5.03
CA PRO A 26 2.04 17.32 -5.38
C PRO A 26 3.12 17.88 -4.42
N GLN A 27 3.43 17.22 -3.30
CA GLN A 27 4.40 17.73 -2.30
C GLN A 27 5.19 16.61 -1.60
N ILE A 28 6.02 15.87 -2.33
CA ILE A 28 6.82 14.80 -1.74
C ILE A 28 8.24 15.28 -1.47
N THR A 29 8.64 15.29 -0.19
CA THR A 29 10.06 15.37 0.19
C THR A 29 10.75 14.04 -0.11
N ILE A 30 12.06 14.02 -0.39
CA ILE A 30 12.79 12.79 -0.74
C ILE A 30 12.59 11.68 0.33
N PHE A 31 12.59 12.06 1.61
CA PHE A 31 12.29 11.14 2.72
C PHE A 31 10.85 10.63 2.71
N GLY A 32 9.88 11.48 2.34
CA GLY A 32 8.50 11.06 2.14
C GLY A 32 8.38 10.04 1.01
N ALA A 33 9.08 10.25 -0.10
CA ALA A 33 9.03 9.35 -1.25
C ALA A 33 9.54 7.95 -0.89
N ILE A 34 10.65 7.86 -0.13
CA ILE A 34 11.23 6.58 0.30
C ILE A 34 10.27 5.83 1.24
N THR A 35 9.72 6.52 2.23
CA THR A 35 8.81 5.90 3.21
C THR A 35 7.49 5.47 2.59
N THR A 36 6.93 6.28 1.68
CA THR A 36 5.77 5.95 0.84
C THR A 36 6.04 4.72 -0.02
N THR A 37 7.20 4.68 -0.69
CA THR A 37 7.58 3.54 -1.53
C THR A 37 7.72 2.25 -0.71
N ALA A 38 8.42 2.32 0.43
CA ALA A 38 8.58 1.17 1.32
C ALA A 38 7.23 0.68 1.85
N SER A 39 6.37 1.59 2.30
CA SER A 39 5.02 1.24 2.77
C SER A 39 4.16 0.64 1.66
N ALA A 40 4.22 1.18 0.44
CA ALA A 40 3.48 0.65 -0.70
C ALA A 40 3.90 -0.80 -1.03
N ILE A 41 5.21 -1.07 -1.04
CA ILE A 41 5.75 -2.42 -1.27
C ILE A 41 5.32 -3.36 -0.14
N SER A 42 5.45 -2.96 1.12
CA SER A 42 5.05 -3.78 2.26
C SER A 42 3.55 -4.09 2.24
N CYS A 43 2.69 -3.10 1.97
CA CYS A 43 1.26 -3.32 1.83
C CYS A 43 0.95 -4.30 0.69
N ALA A 44 1.58 -4.13 -0.47
CA ALA A 44 1.39 -5.02 -1.60
C ALA A 44 1.78 -6.47 -1.26
N LEU A 45 2.94 -6.68 -0.64
CA LEU A 45 3.39 -8.04 -0.28
C LEU A 45 2.47 -8.70 0.76
N VAL A 46 1.99 -7.95 1.75
CA VAL A 46 1.18 -8.52 2.84
C VAL A 46 -0.27 -8.75 2.42
N PHE A 47 -0.86 -7.84 1.65
CA PHE A 47 -2.30 -7.85 1.36
C PHE A 47 -2.67 -8.48 0.02
N THR A 48 -1.72 -8.69 -0.91
CA THR A 48 -2.06 -9.27 -2.23
C THR A 48 -2.58 -10.70 -2.12
N GLU A 49 -1.89 -11.59 -1.39
CA GLU A 49 -2.34 -12.98 -1.25
C GLU A 49 -3.71 -13.08 -0.55
N PRO A 50 -3.95 -12.43 0.61
CA PRO A 50 -5.28 -12.43 1.24
C PRO A 50 -6.39 -11.88 0.33
N LEU A 51 -6.10 -10.83 -0.45
CA LEU A 51 -7.11 -10.23 -1.32
C LEU A 51 -7.42 -11.12 -2.52
N MET A 52 -6.42 -11.77 -3.09
CA MET A 52 -6.58 -12.74 -4.18
C MET A 52 -7.42 -13.93 -3.75
N ASP A 53 -7.13 -14.48 -2.56
CA ASP A 53 -7.88 -15.59 -1.97
C ASP A 53 -9.33 -15.19 -1.66
N TRP A 54 -9.53 -14.00 -1.09
CA TRP A 54 -10.87 -13.48 -0.80
C TRP A 54 -11.72 -13.24 -2.05
N LEU A 55 -11.09 -12.84 -3.15
CA LEU A 55 -11.77 -12.56 -4.41
C LEU A 55 -11.86 -13.79 -5.33
N GLU A 56 -11.40 -14.96 -4.86
CA GLU A 56 -11.32 -16.23 -5.61
C GLU A 56 -10.70 -16.04 -7.00
N LEU A 57 -9.72 -15.14 -7.11
CA LEU A 57 -9.04 -14.86 -8.36
C LEU A 57 -7.88 -15.85 -8.54
N ASP A 58 -7.79 -16.44 -9.73
CA ASP A 58 -6.75 -17.41 -10.05
C ASP A 58 -5.94 -16.96 -11.27
N GLY A 59 -4.62 -17.13 -11.21
CA GLY A 59 -3.68 -16.78 -12.28
C GLY A 59 -2.81 -15.54 -12.03
N GLU A 60 -1.61 -15.58 -12.62
CA GLU A 60 -0.52 -14.62 -12.36
C GLU A 60 -0.85 -13.18 -12.77
N ILE A 61 -1.62 -13.01 -13.85
CA ILE A 61 -2.02 -11.69 -14.36
C ILE A 61 -2.85 -10.92 -13.32
N TYR A 62 -3.78 -11.61 -12.66
CA TYR A 62 -4.60 -11.01 -11.61
C TYR A 62 -3.76 -10.66 -10.38
N THR A 63 -2.79 -11.52 -10.03
CA THR A 63 -1.86 -11.25 -8.94
C THR A 63 -1.06 -9.96 -9.18
N TYR A 64 -0.53 -9.77 -10.40
CA TYR A 64 0.20 -8.54 -10.73
C TYR A 64 -0.70 -7.29 -10.70
N ALA A 65 -1.92 -7.40 -11.21
CA ALA A 65 -2.89 -6.30 -11.21
C ALA A 65 -3.34 -5.91 -9.79
N VAL A 66 -3.70 -6.89 -8.96
CA VAL A 66 -4.09 -6.67 -7.57
C VAL A 66 -2.93 -6.10 -6.76
N CYS A 67 -1.72 -6.63 -6.97
CA CYS A 67 -0.53 -6.10 -6.33
C CYS A 67 -0.30 -4.62 -6.66
N ALA A 68 -0.39 -4.24 -7.94
CA ALA A 68 -0.26 -2.84 -8.36
C ALA A 68 -1.35 -1.94 -7.74
N LEU A 69 -2.59 -2.42 -7.67
CA LEU A 69 -3.70 -1.70 -7.03
C LEU A 69 -3.47 -1.51 -5.53
N ILE A 70 -2.99 -2.53 -4.83
CA ILE A 70 -2.66 -2.44 -3.41
C ILE A 70 -1.44 -1.53 -3.19
N ALA A 71 -0.45 -1.55 -4.06
CA ALA A 71 0.68 -0.62 -3.96
C ALA A 71 0.23 0.85 -4.12
N LEU A 72 -0.73 1.11 -5.01
CA LEU A 72 -1.33 2.43 -5.19
C LEU A 72 -2.16 2.86 -3.97
N THR A 73 -2.98 1.97 -3.42
CA THR A 73 -4.04 2.32 -2.45
C THR A 73 -3.72 1.98 -1.00
N GLY A 74 -3.00 0.87 -0.76
CA GLY A 74 -2.79 0.25 0.55
C GLY A 74 -2.11 1.16 1.56
N GLU A 75 -1.10 1.94 1.16
CA GLU A 75 -0.49 2.93 2.05
C GLU A 75 -1.49 4.02 2.47
N HIS A 76 -2.33 4.51 1.55
CA HIS A 76 -3.26 5.59 1.87
C HIS A 76 -4.34 5.09 2.83
N ILE A 77 -4.83 3.88 2.60
CA ILE A 77 -5.76 3.18 3.50
C ILE A 77 -5.09 2.94 4.87
N ALA A 78 -3.87 2.40 4.90
CA ALA A 78 -3.14 2.17 6.14
C ALA A 78 -2.92 3.46 6.94
N ARG A 79 -2.56 4.56 6.26
CA ARG A 79 -2.41 5.88 6.88
C ARG A 79 -3.75 6.41 7.40
N GLN A 80 -4.84 6.26 6.66
CA GLN A 80 -6.18 6.66 7.11
C GLN A 80 -6.62 5.85 8.34
N VAL A 81 -6.46 4.53 8.32
CA VAL A 81 -6.78 3.64 9.45
C VAL A 81 -5.97 4.02 10.70
N LEU A 82 -4.67 4.26 10.55
CA LEU A 82 -3.82 4.72 11.65
C LEU A 82 -4.24 6.11 12.15
N SER A 83 -4.59 7.04 11.26
CA SER A 83 -5.06 8.37 11.65
C SER A 83 -6.33 8.31 12.48
N LEU A 84 -7.30 7.48 12.09
CA LEU A 84 -8.56 7.32 12.82
C LEU A 84 -8.32 6.75 14.24
N GLY A 85 -7.51 5.70 14.36
CA GLY A 85 -7.20 5.10 15.67
C GLY A 85 -6.35 6.00 16.57
N ILE A 86 -5.40 6.75 15.98
CA ILE A 86 -4.51 7.64 16.72
C ILE A 86 -5.23 8.91 17.16
N GLU A 87 -6.12 9.50 16.35
CA GLU A 87 -6.90 10.67 16.78
C GLU A 87 -7.76 10.36 18.00
N ASP A 88 -8.40 9.20 18.05
CA ASP A 88 -9.20 8.78 19.21
C ASP A 88 -8.33 8.41 20.41
N ALA A 89 -7.20 7.71 20.21
CA ALA A 89 -6.25 7.41 21.28
C ALA A 89 -5.57 8.67 21.85
N VAL A 90 -5.23 9.64 20.99
CA VAL A 90 -4.68 10.94 21.38
C VAL A 90 -5.74 11.79 22.05
N ARG A 91 -7.00 11.79 21.58
CA ARG A 91 -8.11 12.47 22.26
C ARG A 91 -8.36 11.92 23.66
N LEU A 92 -8.31 10.60 23.82
CA LEU A 92 -8.42 9.93 25.11
C LEU A 92 -7.25 10.29 26.05
N LEU A 93 -6.02 10.31 25.54
CA LEU A 93 -4.83 10.71 26.30
C LEU A 93 -4.80 12.21 26.64
N ARG A 94 -5.32 13.07 25.76
CA ARG A 94 -5.35 14.54 25.93
C ARG A 94 -6.52 15.01 26.81
N GLY A 95 -7.32 14.08 27.33
CA GLY A 95 -8.35 14.35 28.34
C GLY A 95 -9.50 15.26 27.88
N ASN A 96 -9.68 15.47 26.57
CA ASN A 96 -10.70 16.39 26.08
C ASN A 96 -12.00 15.64 25.81
N LYS A 97 -12.79 15.45 26.88
CA LYS A 97 -14.22 15.11 26.77
C LYS A 97 -14.97 16.36 26.32
N LYS A 98 -15.56 16.30 25.13
CA LYS A 98 -16.79 17.05 24.85
C LYS A 98 -17.85 16.06 24.43
#